data_AF-A0A254QDY7-F1
#
_entry.id   AF-A0A254QDY7-F1
#
_cell.length_a   1.000
_cell.length_b   1.000
_cell.length_c   1.000
_cell.angle_alpha   90.00
_cell.angle_beta   90.00
_cell.angle_gamma   90.00
#
_symmetry.space_group_name_H-M   'P 1'
#
loop_
_entity.id
_entity.type
_entity.pdbx_description
1 polymer ?
#
loop_
_entity_poly.entity_id
_entity_poly.type
_entity_poly.pdbx_seq_one_letter_code
_entity_poly.pdbx_strand_id
1 'polypeptide(L)'
;MSNSSPTLAWTGERMIPFVSDYATQATHFQRYLFFRPWYEDAKVVDAACGEGYGTDYASLFAKSATGVDVSEEATSYAGSVYAGAGFVTGDVCEYDYSQADMVVSFETIEHLPDPEKFLEAVKACTGRIVISTPNRLLYDPNAKLGDKPSNPYHTIEWTAEEFAELIQKHFPDRQVRFLSQKTELPGRLYEGLDPMGWFIVAVIGDGELPKWPKVGFAMPTVNNFGMGKECISSFVTYYPGEVEFAVVLNGTNDEHKGLWQDFAAQMGGMVHLIDQPYNLGYGQGANAGLSYLRTKGGFDAYGVTNDDVFPSLGCMPELMNAFTQLQDADKNPGLVGVVSNRVNGKQHAGLPAFTNIIEMMREANKYLGEHKSSATEWTQIRGLCFVMPEACLDAIGGFDPIYGLGNLEDDDYSIRARMAGFSNWIVDGAWLYHEGSQTFGALKVDYQKSIDENLAKFLAKWKLNDHSDFVNMTAIPDGVSLYMPLEPEIAPINSAVVNGQEVDLLNGASDMDFAFWVFGQISRGGQEARERVIAALRAEQRIAA
;
A
#
# COMPACT_ATOMS: atom_id res chain seq x y z
N MET A 1 14.54 -2.11 35.71
CA MET A 1 14.40 -3.57 35.49
C MET A 1 14.79 -3.80 34.04
N SER A 2 15.60 -4.82 33.75
CA SER A 2 16.19 -5.03 32.42
C SER A 2 15.11 -5.34 31.38
N ASN A 3 14.84 -4.38 30.49
CA ASN A 3 13.93 -4.52 29.34
C ASN A 3 14.59 -5.30 28.19
N SER A 4 15.05 -6.53 28.44
CA SER A 4 15.18 -7.47 27.31
C SER A 4 13.81 -8.09 27.12
N SER A 5 13.07 -7.64 26.09
CA SER A 5 11.98 -8.46 25.57
C SER A 5 12.55 -9.88 25.36
N PRO A 6 11.82 -10.95 25.72
CA PRO A 6 12.26 -12.28 25.31
C PRO A 6 12.45 -12.26 23.79
N THR A 7 13.47 -12.96 23.28
CA THR A 7 13.75 -13.04 21.84
C THR A 7 14.03 -14.49 21.50
N LEU A 8 13.25 -15.06 20.59
CA LEU A 8 13.56 -16.35 20.01
C LEU A 8 14.72 -16.20 19.02
N ALA A 9 15.66 -17.14 19.04
CA ALA A 9 16.76 -17.14 18.08
C ALA A 9 16.28 -17.64 16.71
N TRP A 10 16.67 -16.94 15.64
CA TRP A 10 16.41 -17.40 14.28
C TRP A 10 17.39 -18.51 13.91
N THR A 11 16.90 -19.75 13.86
CA THR A 11 17.68 -20.95 13.50
C THR A 11 17.54 -21.36 12.02
N GLY A 12 16.72 -20.61 11.27
CA GLY A 12 16.26 -20.98 9.92
C GLY A 12 15.07 -21.94 9.89
N GLU A 13 14.67 -22.51 11.04
CA GLU A 13 13.53 -23.44 11.13
C GLU A 13 12.18 -22.72 11.11
N ARG A 14 12.11 -21.51 11.69
CA ARG A 14 10.87 -20.74 11.83
C ARG A 14 11.09 -19.30 11.39
N MET A 15 10.07 -18.69 10.81
CA MET A 15 10.07 -17.25 10.55
C MET A 15 9.94 -16.48 11.86
N ILE A 16 10.79 -15.45 12.04
CA ILE A 16 10.75 -14.51 13.15
C ILE A 16 10.64 -13.10 12.54
N PRO A 17 9.53 -12.36 12.79
CA PRO A 17 9.31 -11.02 12.27
C PRO A 17 10.49 -10.09 12.58
N PHE A 18 10.91 -9.33 11.58
CA PHE A 18 12.00 -8.35 11.64
C PHE A 18 13.39 -8.92 11.96
N VAL A 19 13.54 -10.26 12.03
CA VAL A 19 14.82 -10.95 12.24
C VAL A 19 15.17 -11.85 11.06
N SER A 20 14.19 -12.56 10.50
CA SER A 20 14.37 -13.36 9.28
C SER A 20 14.69 -12.48 8.07
N ASP A 21 15.18 -13.08 7.00
CA ASP A 21 15.39 -12.35 5.74
C ASP A 21 14.06 -11.86 5.14
N TYR A 22 14.13 -10.85 4.26
CA TYR A 22 12.96 -10.21 3.67
C TYR A 22 12.08 -11.18 2.86
N ALA A 23 12.69 -12.10 2.11
CA ALA A 23 11.92 -13.02 1.27
C ALA A 23 11.06 -13.94 2.13
N THR A 24 11.65 -14.55 3.16
CA THR A 24 10.93 -15.37 4.15
C THR A 24 9.81 -14.60 4.84
N GLN A 25 10.06 -13.36 5.26
CA GLN A 25 9.01 -12.56 5.91
C GLN A 25 7.85 -12.24 4.95
N ALA A 26 8.16 -11.75 3.75
CA ALA A 26 7.17 -11.34 2.78
C ALA A 26 6.25 -12.50 2.36
N THR A 27 6.82 -13.66 2.05
CA THR A 27 6.03 -14.83 1.62
C THR A 27 5.13 -15.35 2.75
N HIS A 28 5.60 -15.37 4.00
CA HIS A 28 4.79 -15.74 5.14
C HIS A 28 3.63 -14.76 5.37
N PHE A 29 3.92 -13.45 5.42
CA PHE A 29 2.87 -12.45 5.62
C PHE A 29 1.82 -12.52 4.51
N GLN A 30 2.22 -12.66 3.24
CA GLN A 30 1.28 -12.77 2.13
C GLN A 30 0.23 -13.88 2.34
N ARG A 31 0.61 -15.04 2.90
CA ARG A 31 -0.33 -16.13 3.16
C ARG A 31 -1.33 -15.79 4.26
N TYR A 32 -0.90 -15.22 5.38
CA TYR A 32 -1.82 -14.79 6.45
C TYR A 32 -2.72 -13.63 6.00
N LEU A 33 -2.15 -12.64 5.31
CA LEU A 33 -2.87 -11.46 4.84
C LEU A 33 -3.95 -11.82 3.81
N PHE A 34 -3.64 -12.73 2.89
CA PHE A 34 -4.56 -13.13 1.83
C PHE A 34 -5.89 -13.68 2.38
N PHE A 35 -5.83 -14.43 3.50
CA PHE A 35 -6.99 -15.02 4.13
C PHE A 35 -7.69 -14.13 5.16
N ARG A 36 -7.31 -12.85 5.32
CA ARG A 36 -7.98 -11.89 6.24
C ARG A 36 -9.51 -11.96 6.19
N PRO A 37 -10.19 -11.93 5.02
CA PRO A 37 -11.66 -11.94 4.97
C PRO A 37 -12.29 -13.21 5.55
N TRP A 38 -11.53 -14.30 5.66
CA TRP A 38 -12.02 -15.55 6.24
C TRP A 38 -11.83 -15.65 7.75
N TYR A 39 -11.06 -14.74 8.35
CA TYR A 39 -10.92 -14.67 9.79
C TYR A 39 -12.15 -14.07 10.45
N GLU A 40 -12.90 -13.21 9.76
CA GLU A 40 -14.08 -12.53 10.33
C GLU A 40 -15.04 -13.52 11.01
N ASP A 41 -15.27 -13.32 12.31
CA ASP A 41 -16.12 -14.13 13.19
C ASP A 41 -15.78 -15.63 13.32
N ALA A 42 -14.67 -16.09 12.73
CA ALA A 42 -14.25 -17.49 12.78
C ALA A 42 -13.55 -17.85 14.10
N LYS A 43 -13.69 -19.12 14.54
CA LYS A 43 -12.73 -19.76 15.45
C LYS A 43 -11.56 -20.33 14.66
N VAL A 44 -10.44 -19.63 14.68
CA VAL A 44 -9.23 -19.99 13.93
C VAL A 44 -8.30 -20.83 14.79
N VAL A 45 -7.79 -21.93 14.24
CA VAL A 45 -6.64 -22.66 14.78
C VAL A 45 -5.47 -22.51 13.82
N ASP A 46 -4.35 -22.03 14.34
CA ASP A 46 -3.09 -21.89 13.62
C ASP A 46 -2.16 -23.05 14.05
N ALA A 47 -2.06 -24.08 13.20
CA ALA A 47 -1.36 -25.31 13.49
C ALA A 47 0.12 -25.20 13.08
N ALA A 48 1.00 -25.36 14.07
CA ALA A 48 2.43 -25.03 14.05
C ALA A 48 2.66 -23.53 13.90
N CYS A 49 2.08 -22.75 14.83
CA CYS A 49 2.08 -21.30 14.80
C CYS A 49 3.48 -20.66 14.96
N GLY A 50 4.50 -21.45 15.31
CA GLY A 50 5.84 -20.96 15.60
C GLY A 50 5.82 -19.94 16.72
N GLU A 51 6.36 -18.75 16.45
CA GLU A 51 6.39 -17.67 17.44
C GLU A 51 5.07 -16.89 17.59
N GLY A 52 4.06 -17.16 16.76
CA GLY A 52 2.67 -16.71 16.98
C GLY A 52 2.21 -15.44 16.24
N TYR A 53 3.05 -14.80 15.41
CA TYR A 53 2.67 -13.57 14.69
C TYR A 53 1.45 -13.73 13.78
N GLY A 54 1.30 -14.92 13.16
CA GLY A 54 0.18 -15.23 12.28
C GLY A 54 -1.13 -15.42 13.05
N THR A 55 -1.04 -16.14 14.16
CA THR A 55 -2.14 -16.29 15.12
C THR A 55 -2.59 -14.94 15.69
N ASP A 56 -1.64 -14.06 16.05
CA ASP A 56 -1.93 -12.69 16.52
C ASP A 56 -2.69 -11.89 15.48
N TYR A 57 -2.21 -11.88 14.23
CA TYR A 57 -2.90 -11.19 13.13
C TYR A 57 -4.32 -11.73 12.90
N ALA A 58 -4.50 -13.05 12.89
CA ALA A 58 -5.83 -13.67 12.78
C ALA A 58 -6.72 -13.29 13.97
N SER A 59 -6.18 -13.24 15.19
CA SER A 59 -6.90 -12.87 16.42
C SER A 59 -7.48 -11.47 16.40
N LEU A 60 -6.92 -10.57 15.58
CA LEU A 60 -7.47 -9.24 15.41
C LEU A 60 -8.88 -9.30 14.84
N PHE A 61 -9.18 -10.22 13.92
CA PHE A 61 -10.47 -10.27 13.21
C PHE A 61 -11.35 -11.47 13.63
N ALA A 62 -10.72 -12.54 14.10
CA ALA A 62 -11.37 -13.77 14.52
C ALA A 62 -12.19 -13.60 15.79
N LYS A 63 -13.23 -14.43 15.91
CA LYS A 63 -13.94 -14.61 17.19
C LYS A 63 -13.00 -15.15 18.27
N SER A 64 -12.08 -16.02 17.87
CA SER A 64 -10.95 -16.46 18.67
C SER A 64 -9.90 -17.06 17.75
N ALA A 65 -8.61 -16.81 18.03
CA ALA A 65 -7.51 -17.52 17.38
C ALA A 65 -6.69 -18.29 18.43
N THR A 66 -6.32 -19.53 18.10
CA THR A 66 -5.46 -20.37 18.95
C THR A 66 -4.29 -20.90 18.14
N GLY A 67 -3.08 -20.56 18.55
CA GLY A 67 -1.84 -21.09 17.99
C GLY A 67 -1.43 -22.37 18.72
N VAL A 68 -1.15 -23.42 17.97
CA VAL A 68 -0.67 -24.70 18.52
C VAL A 68 0.74 -24.93 18.00
N ASP A 69 1.70 -25.18 18.88
CA ASP A 69 3.06 -25.51 18.48
C ASP A 69 3.69 -26.51 19.46
N VAL A 70 4.55 -27.39 18.97
CA VAL A 70 5.23 -28.40 19.79
C VAL A 70 6.26 -27.78 20.75
N SER A 71 6.76 -26.59 20.42
CA SER A 71 7.75 -25.87 21.21
C SER A 71 7.11 -25.10 22.37
N GLU A 72 7.37 -25.55 23.60
CA GLU A 72 6.99 -24.82 24.82
C GLU A 72 7.64 -23.42 24.87
N GLU A 73 8.88 -23.30 24.38
CA GLU A 73 9.59 -22.02 24.31
C GLU A 73 8.87 -21.04 23.37
N ALA A 74 8.45 -21.51 22.19
CA ALA A 74 7.78 -20.66 21.21
C ALA A 74 6.39 -20.22 21.67
N THR A 75 5.60 -21.16 22.20
CA THR A 75 4.26 -20.86 22.74
C THR A 75 4.29 -19.98 24.00
N SER A 76 5.28 -20.17 24.87
CA SER A 76 5.50 -19.30 26.03
C SER A 76 5.90 -17.88 25.62
N TYR A 77 6.79 -17.76 24.63
CA TYR A 77 7.13 -16.47 24.04
C TYR A 77 5.89 -15.82 23.42
N ALA A 78 5.16 -16.54 22.59
CA ALA A 78 3.97 -16.05 21.90
C ALA A 78 2.93 -15.52 22.89
N GLY A 79 2.61 -16.28 23.95
CA GLY A 79 1.69 -15.86 25.01
C GLY A 79 2.17 -14.65 25.83
N SER A 80 3.47 -14.36 25.84
CA SER A 80 4.03 -13.17 26.48
C SER A 80 4.00 -11.91 25.60
N VAL A 81 3.97 -12.09 24.28
CA VAL A 81 4.03 -11.01 23.28
C VAL A 81 2.65 -10.65 22.72
N TYR A 82 1.81 -11.67 22.47
CA TYR A 82 0.56 -11.55 21.71
C TYR A 82 -0.65 -11.84 22.60
N ALA A 83 -1.09 -10.84 23.37
CA ALA A 83 -2.17 -11.00 24.35
C ALA A 83 -3.57 -11.21 23.73
N GLY A 84 -3.74 -10.95 22.42
CA GLY A 84 -5.01 -11.12 21.71
C GLY A 84 -5.34 -12.56 21.31
N ALA A 85 -4.33 -13.44 21.31
CA ALA A 85 -4.44 -14.83 20.88
C ALA A 85 -4.23 -15.82 22.04
N GLY A 86 -4.80 -17.02 21.90
CA GLY A 86 -4.47 -18.16 22.75
C GLY A 86 -3.30 -18.96 22.18
N PHE A 87 -2.46 -19.54 23.03
CA PHE A 87 -1.35 -20.41 22.62
C PHE A 87 -1.33 -21.69 23.45
N VAL A 88 -1.13 -22.82 22.77
CA VAL A 88 -1.14 -24.16 23.38
C VAL A 88 0.10 -24.92 22.93
N THR A 89 0.90 -25.38 23.88
CA THR A 89 1.97 -26.34 23.59
C THR A 89 1.37 -27.72 23.30
N GLY A 90 1.57 -28.26 22.11
CA GLY A 90 1.01 -29.54 21.71
C GLY A 90 1.47 -30.03 20.34
N ASP A 91 1.31 -31.34 20.10
CA ASP A 91 1.52 -31.94 18.78
C ASP A 91 0.29 -31.69 17.90
N VAL A 92 0.49 -31.01 16.77
CA VAL A 92 -0.55 -30.73 15.77
C VAL A 92 -1.17 -32.00 15.19
N CYS A 93 -0.49 -33.15 15.26
CA CYS A 93 -1.01 -34.45 14.86
C CYS A 93 -1.97 -35.07 15.89
N GLU A 94 -2.06 -34.51 17.09
CA GLU A 94 -2.90 -35.02 18.20
C GLU A 94 -3.91 -33.99 18.72
N TYR A 95 -3.87 -32.76 18.20
CA TYR A 95 -4.77 -31.68 18.57
C TYR A 95 -6.20 -31.92 18.04
N ASP A 96 -7.21 -31.53 18.83
CA ASP A 96 -8.62 -31.63 18.43
C ASP A 96 -9.08 -30.38 17.67
N TYR A 97 -9.27 -30.52 16.36
CA TYR A 97 -9.74 -29.45 15.48
C TYR A 97 -11.27 -29.37 15.35
N SER A 98 -12.04 -30.20 16.08
CA SER A 98 -13.51 -30.30 15.92
C SER A 98 -14.28 -29.02 16.24
N GLN A 99 -13.67 -28.11 17.00
CA GLN A 99 -14.27 -26.82 17.38
C GLN A 99 -13.83 -25.65 16.49
N ALA A 100 -12.95 -25.89 15.52
CA ALA A 100 -12.45 -24.87 14.61
C ALA A 100 -13.44 -24.60 13.47
N ASP A 101 -13.65 -23.33 13.15
CA ASP A 101 -14.32 -22.90 11.92
C ASP A 101 -13.31 -22.74 10.78
N MET A 102 -12.03 -22.52 11.12
CA MET A 102 -10.93 -22.42 10.18
C MET A 102 -9.64 -22.98 10.79
N VAL A 103 -8.90 -23.76 10.01
CA VAL A 103 -7.52 -24.16 10.32
C VAL A 103 -6.60 -23.54 9.29
N VAL A 104 -5.52 -22.91 9.74
CA VAL A 104 -4.38 -22.50 8.91
C VAL A 104 -3.14 -23.24 9.38
N SER A 105 -2.28 -23.64 8.44
CA SER A 105 -1.00 -24.27 8.72
C SER A 105 -0.05 -23.99 7.56
N PHE A 106 0.95 -23.16 7.79
CA PHE A 106 1.85 -22.72 6.74
C PHE A 106 3.27 -23.16 7.01
N GLU A 107 3.86 -23.90 6.07
CA GLU A 107 5.21 -24.46 6.17
C GLU A 107 5.35 -25.34 7.42
N THR A 108 4.69 -26.50 7.38
CA THR A 108 4.51 -27.36 8.56
C THR A 108 4.52 -28.82 8.16
N ILE A 109 3.70 -29.20 7.18
CA ILE A 109 3.46 -30.60 6.82
C ILE A 109 4.75 -31.33 6.41
N GLU A 110 5.70 -30.62 5.82
CA GLU A 110 7.05 -31.05 5.44
C GLU A 110 7.99 -31.27 6.62
N HIS A 111 7.70 -30.73 7.80
CA HIS A 111 8.48 -30.92 9.03
C HIS A 111 8.01 -32.14 9.83
N LEU A 112 6.80 -32.65 9.55
CA LEU A 112 6.17 -33.66 10.38
C LEU A 112 6.77 -35.05 10.14
N PRO A 113 7.05 -35.85 11.19
CA PRO A 113 7.47 -37.24 11.03
C PRO A 113 6.43 -38.12 10.33
N ASP A 114 5.15 -37.81 10.53
CA ASP A 114 4.00 -38.48 9.90
C ASP A 114 2.98 -37.44 9.38
N PRO A 115 3.15 -36.97 8.14
CA PRO A 115 2.23 -36.03 7.52
C PRO A 115 0.79 -36.55 7.39
N GLU A 116 0.60 -37.87 7.20
CA GLU A 116 -0.75 -38.45 7.06
C GLU A 116 -1.50 -38.37 8.40
N LYS A 117 -0.82 -38.57 9.54
CA LYS A 117 -1.44 -38.41 10.87
C LYS A 117 -1.97 -36.98 11.09
N PHE A 118 -1.24 -35.96 10.64
CA PHE A 118 -1.71 -34.57 10.69
C PHE A 118 -2.93 -34.35 9.80
N LEU A 119 -2.90 -34.84 8.56
CA LEU A 119 -4.05 -34.76 7.64
C LEU A 119 -5.29 -35.45 8.22
N GLU A 120 -5.13 -36.60 8.89
CA GLU A 120 -6.24 -37.26 9.60
C GLU A 120 -6.74 -36.44 10.79
N ALA A 121 -5.86 -35.77 11.55
CA ALA A 121 -6.27 -34.93 12.68
C ALA A 121 -7.09 -33.71 12.21
N VAL A 122 -6.62 -32.97 11.20
CA VAL A 122 -7.30 -31.75 10.74
C VAL A 122 -8.65 -32.02 10.06
N LYS A 123 -8.93 -33.26 9.61
CA LYS A 123 -10.27 -33.66 9.12
C LYS A 123 -11.38 -33.45 10.16
N ALA A 124 -11.05 -33.39 11.45
CA ALA A 124 -12.01 -33.06 12.48
C ALA A 124 -12.62 -31.66 12.28
N CYS A 125 -11.89 -30.73 11.64
CA CYS A 125 -12.42 -29.43 11.25
C CYS A 125 -13.42 -29.59 10.10
N THR A 126 -14.70 -29.35 10.38
CA THR A 126 -15.73 -29.30 9.33
C THR A 126 -15.72 -27.97 8.57
N GLY A 127 -15.08 -26.94 9.12
CA GLY A 127 -14.91 -25.61 8.53
C GLY A 127 -13.86 -25.58 7.43
N ARG A 128 -13.19 -24.45 7.23
CA ARG A 128 -12.16 -24.30 6.17
C ARG A 128 -10.80 -24.79 6.67
N ILE A 129 -9.99 -25.36 5.79
CA ILE A 129 -8.62 -25.79 6.11
C ILE A 129 -7.69 -25.24 5.03
N VAL A 130 -6.62 -24.58 5.44
CA VAL A 130 -5.59 -24.05 4.55
C VAL A 130 -4.24 -24.61 4.97
N ILE A 131 -3.56 -25.30 4.05
CA ILE A 131 -2.25 -25.94 4.30
C ILE A 131 -1.30 -25.51 3.21
N SER A 132 -0.07 -25.09 3.55
CA SER A 132 0.99 -24.88 2.56
C SER A 132 2.21 -25.76 2.78
N THR A 133 2.93 -25.99 1.69
CA THR A 133 4.25 -26.65 1.66
C THR A 133 5.18 -25.90 0.70
N PRO A 134 6.51 -25.89 0.93
CA PRO A 134 7.49 -25.53 -0.08
C PRO A 134 7.40 -26.49 -1.27
N ASN A 135 7.73 -25.98 -2.45
CA ASN A 135 7.81 -26.79 -3.66
C ASN A 135 9.22 -27.38 -3.82
N ARG A 136 9.33 -28.71 -3.76
CA ARG A 136 10.59 -29.45 -3.91
C ARG A 136 11.33 -29.08 -5.19
N LEU A 137 10.64 -28.79 -6.30
CA LEU A 137 11.30 -28.42 -7.56
C LEU A 137 12.12 -27.12 -7.46
N LEU A 138 11.85 -26.27 -6.48
CA LEU A 138 12.55 -25.02 -6.26
C LEU A 138 13.50 -25.08 -5.06
N TYR A 139 13.15 -25.86 -4.03
CA TYR A 139 13.95 -26.00 -2.81
C TYR A 139 15.03 -27.08 -2.90
N ASP A 140 14.69 -28.25 -3.47
CA ASP A 140 15.62 -29.36 -3.64
C ASP A 140 15.39 -30.07 -5.00
N PRO A 141 15.71 -29.40 -6.12
CA PRO A 141 15.35 -29.85 -7.48
C PRO A 141 15.93 -31.21 -7.87
N ASN A 142 16.95 -31.68 -7.15
CA ASN A 142 17.63 -32.96 -7.43
C ASN A 142 17.16 -34.10 -6.53
N ALA A 143 16.47 -33.80 -5.42
CA ALA A 143 15.87 -34.81 -4.55
C ALA A 143 14.64 -35.44 -5.21
N LYS A 144 14.26 -36.63 -4.76
CA LYS A 144 13.00 -37.32 -5.11
C LYS A 144 12.09 -37.39 -3.89
N LEU A 145 10.80 -37.64 -4.13
CA LEU A 145 9.86 -37.89 -3.05
C LEU A 145 10.35 -39.05 -2.17
N GLY A 146 10.47 -38.80 -0.87
CA GLY A 146 10.96 -39.76 0.12
C GLY A 146 12.48 -39.73 0.39
N ASP A 147 13.26 -38.98 -0.40
CA ASP A 147 14.64 -38.64 -0.02
C ASP A 147 14.61 -37.69 1.19
N LYS A 148 15.62 -37.78 2.08
CA LYS A 148 15.80 -36.78 3.14
C LYS A 148 16.15 -35.43 2.49
N PRO A 149 15.34 -34.38 2.65
CA PRO A 149 15.63 -33.09 2.04
C PRO A 149 16.91 -32.45 2.57
N SER A 150 17.50 -31.56 1.75
CA SER A 150 18.68 -30.78 2.11
C SER A 150 18.43 -29.86 3.30
N ASN A 151 17.20 -29.36 3.48
CA ASN A 151 16.81 -28.66 4.70
C ASN A 151 16.79 -29.65 5.88
N PRO A 152 17.63 -29.47 6.93
CA PRO A 152 17.73 -30.43 8.02
C PRO A 152 16.43 -30.61 8.80
N TYR A 153 15.53 -29.62 8.77
CA TYR A 153 14.26 -29.64 9.51
C TYR A 153 13.12 -30.33 8.74
N HIS A 154 13.22 -30.51 7.42
CA HIS A 154 12.18 -31.18 6.63
C HIS A 154 12.35 -32.70 6.65
N THR A 155 11.27 -33.44 6.83
CA THR A 155 11.23 -34.91 6.73
C THR A 155 10.96 -35.37 5.30
N ILE A 156 10.18 -34.59 4.55
CA ILE A 156 9.76 -34.87 3.17
C ILE A 156 9.40 -33.56 2.47
N GLU A 157 9.63 -33.48 1.16
CA GLU A 157 9.21 -32.35 0.32
C GLU A 157 8.49 -32.87 -0.94
N TRP A 158 7.45 -32.16 -1.37
CA TRP A 158 6.60 -32.55 -2.50
C TRP A 158 6.77 -31.59 -3.69
N THR A 159 6.57 -32.10 -4.91
CA THR A 159 6.19 -31.22 -6.03
C THR A 159 4.74 -30.74 -5.87
N ALA A 160 4.32 -29.78 -6.68
CA ALA A 160 2.95 -29.30 -6.68
C ALA A 160 1.93 -30.43 -6.93
N GLU A 161 2.17 -31.30 -7.90
CA GLU A 161 1.30 -32.42 -8.23
C GLU A 161 1.27 -33.47 -7.13
N GLU A 162 2.42 -33.83 -6.56
CA GLU A 162 2.51 -34.81 -5.47
C GLU A 162 1.76 -34.32 -4.22
N PHE A 163 1.88 -33.03 -3.89
CA PHE A 163 1.13 -32.43 -2.80
C PHE A 163 -0.38 -32.41 -3.10
N ALA A 164 -0.76 -32.07 -4.34
CA ALA A 164 -2.16 -32.06 -4.74
C ALA A 164 -2.81 -33.46 -4.63
N GLU A 165 -2.11 -34.50 -5.10
CA GLU A 165 -2.54 -35.90 -4.97
C GLU A 165 -2.67 -36.30 -3.50
N LEU A 166 -1.71 -35.93 -2.66
CA LEU A 166 -1.75 -36.20 -1.22
C LEU A 166 -3.01 -35.58 -0.58
N ILE A 167 -3.28 -34.31 -0.84
CA ILE A 167 -4.45 -33.61 -0.28
C ILE A 167 -5.75 -34.22 -0.81
N GLN A 168 -5.87 -34.44 -2.11
CA GLN A 168 -7.08 -34.99 -2.72
C GLN A 168 -7.40 -36.42 -2.22
N LYS A 169 -6.37 -37.24 -1.99
CA LYS A 169 -6.51 -38.56 -1.37
C LYS A 169 -7.15 -38.49 0.02
N HIS A 170 -6.78 -37.49 0.82
CA HIS A 170 -7.27 -37.35 2.19
C HIS A 170 -8.64 -36.66 2.27
N PHE A 171 -8.98 -35.78 1.33
CA PHE A 171 -10.23 -35.03 1.32
C PHE A 171 -11.10 -35.30 0.07
N PRO A 172 -11.45 -36.57 -0.24
CA PRO A 172 -12.14 -36.92 -1.49
C PRO A 172 -13.57 -36.36 -1.59
N ASP A 173 -14.22 -36.12 -0.45
CA ASP A 173 -15.61 -35.66 -0.36
C ASP A 173 -15.74 -34.15 -0.12
N ARG A 174 -14.63 -33.41 -0.20
CA ARG A 174 -14.58 -31.97 0.06
C ARG A 174 -14.15 -31.21 -1.18
N GLN A 175 -14.59 -29.96 -1.31
CA GLN A 175 -14.01 -29.07 -2.31
C GLN A 175 -12.53 -28.81 -1.96
N VAL A 176 -11.63 -29.10 -2.90
CA VAL A 176 -10.20 -28.79 -2.79
C VAL A 176 -9.83 -27.86 -3.94
N ARG A 177 -9.25 -26.72 -3.60
CA ARG A 177 -8.63 -25.77 -4.53
C ARG A 177 -7.17 -25.59 -4.19
N PHE A 178 -6.39 -25.15 -5.16
CA PHE A 178 -4.97 -24.87 -4.97
C PHE A 178 -4.69 -23.41 -5.33
N LEU A 179 -3.90 -22.77 -4.49
CA LEU A 179 -3.23 -21.52 -4.81
C LEU A 179 -1.73 -21.81 -4.94
N SER A 180 -1.07 -21.01 -5.76
CA SER A 180 0.39 -21.00 -5.86
C SER A 180 0.91 -19.65 -5.43
N GLN A 181 2.08 -19.66 -4.80
CA GLN A 181 2.79 -18.45 -4.41
C GLN A 181 3.85 -18.12 -5.45
N LYS A 182 3.86 -16.87 -5.94
CA LYS A 182 4.85 -16.43 -6.93
C LYS A 182 6.28 -16.53 -6.40
N THR A 183 7.22 -16.78 -7.31
CA THR A 183 8.66 -16.73 -7.00
C THR A 183 9.18 -15.29 -6.97
N GLU A 184 8.51 -14.37 -7.68
CA GLU A 184 8.80 -12.95 -7.58
C GLU A 184 8.28 -12.38 -6.26
N LEU A 185 9.13 -11.63 -5.55
CA LEU A 185 8.74 -10.94 -4.32
C LEU A 185 7.64 -9.91 -4.63
N PRO A 186 6.62 -9.79 -3.76
CA PRO A 186 6.53 -10.24 -2.37
C PRO A 186 6.08 -11.70 -2.21
N GLY A 187 5.95 -12.46 -3.29
CA GLY A 187 5.39 -13.80 -3.27
C GLY A 187 3.88 -13.76 -3.11
N ARG A 188 3.18 -13.06 -4.01
CA ARG A 188 1.72 -12.98 -3.97
C ARG A 188 1.08 -14.34 -4.27
N LEU A 189 -0.04 -14.65 -3.63
CA LEU A 189 -0.87 -15.81 -3.95
C LEU A 189 -1.73 -15.58 -5.19
N TYR A 190 -1.92 -16.62 -5.99
CA TYR A 190 -2.88 -16.66 -7.09
C TYR A 190 -3.52 -18.04 -7.19
N GLU A 191 -4.76 -18.10 -7.67
CA GLU A 191 -5.47 -19.36 -7.86
C GLU A 191 -4.86 -20.17 -9.00
N GLY A 192 -4.62 -21.45 -8.75
CA GLY A 192 -4.00 -22.38 -9.68
C GLY A 192 -2.93 -23.24 -9.02
N LEU A 193 -2.74 -24.44 -9.58
CA LEU A 193 -1.62 -25.32 -9.27
C LEU A 193 -0.51 -25.07 -10.29
N ASP A 194 0.47 -24.24 -9.92
CA ASP A 194 1.63 -23.93 -10.74
C ASP A 194 2.80 -24.84 -10.34
N PRO A 195 3.33 -25.68 -11.24
CA PRO A 195 4.48 -26.54 -10.95
C PRO A 195 5.73 -25.75 -10.54
N MET A 196 5.79 -24.46 -10.87
CA MET A 196 6.91 -23.55 -10.58
C MET A 196 6.53 -22.47 -9.55
N GLY A 197 5.42 -22.64 -8.83
CA GLY A 197 5.10 -21.82 -7.66
C GLY A 197 6.09 -22.06 -6.53
N TRP A 198 6.52 -21.01 -5.83
CA TRP A 198 7.45 -21.09 -4.69
C TRP A 198 6.89 -21.98 -3.57
N PHE A 199 5.63 -21.73 -3.22
CA PHE A 199 4.86 -22.51 -2.27
C PHE A 199 3.54 -22.90 -2.88
N ILE A 200 3.03 -24.07 -2.48
CA ILE A 200 1.74 -24.57 -2.91
C ILE A 200 0.82 -24.56 -1.71
N VAL A 201 -0.37 -23.99 -1.88
CA VAL A 201 -1.37 -23.82 -0.82
C VAL A 201 -2.61 -24.60 -1.19
N ALA A 202 -2.94 -25.61 -0.41
CA ALA A 202 -4.21 -26.32 -0.50
C ALA A 202 -5.27 -25.59 0.32
N VAL A 203 -6.44 -25.39 -0.28
CA VAL A 203 -7.60 -24.77 0.33
C VAL A 203 -8.76 -25.76 0.28
N ILE A 204 -9.15 -26.28 1.45
CA ILE A 204 -10.16 -27.32 1.61
C ILE A 204 -11.40 -26.74 2.28
N GLY A 205 -12.57 -26.98 1.68
CA GLY A 205 -13.87 -26.52 2.18
C GLY A 205 -14.55 -25.48 1.29
N ASP A 206 -15.80 -25.21 1.62
CA ASP A 206 -16.71 -24.39 0.80
C ASP A 206 -16.49 -22.88 0.98
N GLY A 207 -16.94 -22.11 -0.01
CA GLY A 207 -16.94 -20.65 -0.03
C GLY A 207 -16.08 -20.08 -1.16
N GLU A 208 -16.26 -18.80 -1.52
CA GLU A 208 -15.37 -18.15 -2.49
C GLU A 208 -14.01 -17.83 -1.85
N LEU A 209 -12.94 -17.98 -2.63
CA LEU A 209 -11.61 -17.51 -2.24
C LEU A 209 -11.65 -15.99 -2.02
N PRO A 210 -10.84 -15.46 -1.08
CA PRO A 210 -10.65 -14.02 -0.94
C PRO A 210 -10.27 -13.39 -2.27
N LYS A 211 -10.92 -12.27 -2.60
CA LYS A 211 -10.59 -11.43 -3.74
C LYS A 211 -10.11 -10.08 -3.23
N TRP A 212 -9.02 -9.61 -3.79
CA TRP A 212 -8.38 -8.36 -3.39
C TRP A 212 -8.36 -7.41 -4.58
N PRO A 213 -8.86 -6.17 -4.43
CA PRO A 213 -8.87 -5.20 -5.52
C PRO A 213 -7.46 -4.96 -6.09
N LYS A 214 -7.35 -4.76 -7.41
CA LYS A 214 -6.12 -4.27 -8.03
C LYS A 214 -6.03 -2.75 -7.88
N VAL A 215 -4.91 -2.25 -7.35
CA VAL A 215 -4.73 -0.83 -7.01
C VAL A 215 -3.54 -0.23 -7.74
N GLY A 216 -3.73 0.96 -8.33
CA GLY A 216 -2.65 1.74 -8.93
C GLY A 216 -2.37 2.99 -8.11
N PHE A 217 -1.14 3.18 -7.64
CA PHE A 217 -0.73 4.38 -6.88
C PHE A 217 0.12 5.34 -7.71
N ALA A 218 -0.32 6.58 -7.84
CA ALA A 218 0.54 7.68 -8.28
C ALA A 218 1.40 8.16 -7.11
N MET A 219 2.72 8.17 -7.29
CA MET A 219 3.68 8.54 -6.24
C MET A 219 4.70 9.54 -6.79
N PRO A 220 4.48 10.85 -6.62
CA PRO A 220 5.47 11.86 -6.97
C PRO A 220 6.64 11.84 -6.00
N THR A 221 7.86 11.96 -6.53
CA THR A 221 9.10 11.93 -5.75
C THR A 221 10.14 12.92 -6.28
N VAL A 222 10.93 13.51 -5.39
CA VAL A 222 12.05 14.42 -5.72
C VAL A 222 13.28 14.00 -4.94
N ASN A 223 14.22 13.31 -5.59
CA ASN A 223 15.50 12.90 -4.99
C ASN A 223 15.35 12.13 -3.65
N ASN A 224 14.30 11.32 -3.48
CA ASN A 224 14.02 10.59 -2.24
C ASN A 224 14.00 9.06 -2.43
N PHE A 225 14.89 8.54 -3.28
CA PHE A 225 14.94 7.12 -3.64
C PHE A 225 14.97 6.18 -2.42
N GLY A 226 15.80 6.51 -1.42
CA GLY A 226 16.00 5.66 -0.25
C GLY A 226 14.73 5.39 0.54
N MET A 227 13.85 6.39 0.70
CA MET A 227 12.56 6.21 1.36
C MET A 227 11.50 5.69 0.39
N GLY A 228 11.48 6.21 -0.84
CA GLY A 228 10.50 5.79 -1.84
C GLY A 228 10.55 4.29 -2.13
N LYS A 229 11.75 3.68 -2.15
CA LYS A 229 11.87 2.22 -2.34
C LYS A 229 11.34 1.42 -1.16
N GLU A 230 11.48 1.93 0.06
CA GLU A 230 11.00 1.27 1.29
C GLU A 230 9.47 1.46 1.45
N CYS A 231 8.95 2.63 1.05
CA CYS A 231 7.52 2.88 0.88
C CYS A 231 6.92 1.83 -0.07
N ILE A 232 7.43 1.70 -1.29
CA ILE A 232 6.91 0.71 -2.25
C ILE A 232 7.06 -0.72 -1.73
N SER A 233 8.24 -1.08 -1.19
CA SER A 233 8.48 -2.42 -0.64
C SER A 233 7.48 -2.79 0.45
N SER A 234 7.14 -1.86 1.36
CA SER A 234 6.19 -2.11 2.44
C SER A 234 4.74 -2.23 1.96
N PHE A 235 4.30 -1.39 1.00
CA PHE A 235 2.98 -1.57 0.37
C PHE A 235 2.85 -2.92 -0.31
N VAL A 236 3.85 -3.30 -1.10
CA VAL A 236 3.88 -4.57 -1.84
C VAL A 236 3.93 -5.75 -0.87
N THR A 237 4.69 -5.66 0.22
CA THR A 237 4.79 -6.73 1.23
C THR A 237 3.47 -6.96 1.96
N TYR A 238 2.79 -5.88 2.37
CA TYR A 238 1.63 -5.95 3.26
C TYR A 238 0.29 -5.88 2.54
N TYR A 239 0.27 -5.74 1.22
CA TYR A 239 -0.95 -5.86 0.44
C TYR A 239 -1.04 -7.23 -0.26
N PRO A 240 -2.07 -8.05 0.02
CA PRO A 240 -2.24 -9.35 -0.63
C PRO A 240 -2.78 -9.26 -2.07
N GLY A 241 -3.32 -8.10 -2.46
CA GLY A 241 -3.84 -7.88 -3.81
C GLY A 241 -2.77 -7.42 -4.81
N GLU A 242 -3.21 -7.06 -6.01
CA GLU A 242 -2.32 -6.49 -7.01
C GLU A 242 -2.10 -5.01 -6.75
N VAL A 243 -0.83 -4.58 -6.68
CA VAL A 243 -0.48 -3.16 -6.57
C VAL A 243 0.55 -2.80 -7.61
N GLU A 244 0.35 -1.66 -8.26
CA GLU A 244 1.32 -1.05 -9.16
C GLU A 244 1.52 0.43 -8.80
N PHE A 245 2.72 0.94 -9.07
CA PHE A 245 3.13 2.31 -8.80
C PHE A 245 3.49 3.03 -10.09
N ALA A 246 2.88 4.19 -10.29
CA ALA A 246 3.34 5.21 -11.22
C ALA A 246 4.22 6.19 -10.44
N VAL A 247 5.52 5.92 -10.40
CA VAL A 247 6.51 6.74 -9.70
C VAL A 247 6.88 7.91 -10.60
N VAL A 248 6.48 9.11 -10.18
CA VAL A 248 6.71 10.33 -10.96
C VAL A 248 8.00 10.98 -10.48
N LEU A 249 9.04 10.88 -11.30
CA LEU A 249 10.35 11.47 -11.07
C LEU A 249 10.24 12.98 -11.30
N ASN A 250 9.76 13.70 -10.28
CA ASN A 250 9.22 15.05 -10.40
C ASN A 250 10.32 16.13 -10.35
N GLY A 251 11.13 16.25 -11.40
CA GLY A 251 12.35 17.06 -11.36
C GLY A 251 13.47 16.39 -10.55
N THR A 252 13.46 15.05 -10.51
CA THR A 252 14.52 14.24 -9.87
C THR A 252 15.82 14.32 -10.68
N ASN A 253 16.96 14.30 -10.01
CA ASN A 253 18.28 14.39 -10.64
C ASN A 253 18.75 13.04 -11.24
N ASP A 254 19.78 13.07 -12.09
CA ASP A 254 20.24 11.87 -12.81
C ASP A 254 20.72 10.73 -11.91
N GLU A 255 21.33 11.06 -10.75
CA GLU A 255 21.78 10.07 -9.77
C GLU A 255 20.58 9.24 -9.25
N HIS A 256 19.54 9.93 -8.79
CA HIS A 256 18.34 9.27 -8.28
C HIS A 256 17.52 8.61 -9.39
N LYS A 257 17.51 9.17 -10.61
CA LYS A 257 16.88 8.52 -11.77
C LYS A 257 17.50 7.16 -12.04
N GLY A 258 18.82 7.03 -11.99
CA GLY A 258 19.51 5.75 -12.17
C GLY A 258 19.10 4.72 -11.12
N LEU A 259 19.05 5.12 -9.85
CA LEU A 259 18.61 4.24 -8.75
C LEU A 259 17.16 3.77 -8.93
N TRP A 260 16.26 4.66 -9.36
CA TRP A 260 14.87 4.32 -9.66
C TRP A 260 14.75 3.35 -10.84
N GLN A 261 15.57 3.51 -11.87
CA GLN A 261 15.60 2.59 -13.03
C GLN A 261 16.01 1.18 -12.61
N ASP A 262 17.06 1.05 -11.79
CA ASP A 262 17.51 -0.23 -11.28
C ASP A 262 16.44 -0.91 -10.41
N PHE A 263 15.79 -0.14 -9.53
CA PHE A 263 14.71 -0.66 -8.69
C PHE A 263 13.47 -1.06 -9.50
N ALA A 264 13.06 -0.26 -10.48
CA ALA A 264 11.92 -0.58 -11.33
C ALA A 264 12.14 -1.86 -12.13
N ALA A 265 13.37 -2.10 -12.60
CA ALA A 265 13.75 -3.35 -13.26
C ALA A 265 13.63 -4.56 -12.32
N GLN A 266 13.99 -4.41 -11.05
CA GLN A 266 13.86 -5.46 -10.03
C GLN A 266 12.41 -5.76 -9.67
N MET A 267 11.54 -4.74 -9.63
CA MET A 267 10.14 -4.87 -9.22
C MET A 267 9.20 -5.38 -10.33
N GLY A 268 9.73 -5.83 -11.47
CA GLY A 268 8.99 -6.72 -12.39
C GLY A 268 7.61 -6.20 -12.84
N GLY A 269 7.53 -4.99 -13.39
CA GLY A 269 6.28 -4.42 -13.90
C GLY A 269 5.32 -3.89 -12.83
N MET A 270 5.69 -3.95 -11.54
CA MET A 270 4.95 -3.27 -10.46
C MET A 270 5.31 -1.79 -10.35
N VAL A 271 6.46 -1.35 -10.87
CA VAL A 271 6.94 0.04 -10.78
C VAL A 271 7.14 0.61 -12.18
N HIS A 272 6.44 1.70 -12.48
CA HIS A 272 6.49 2.43 -13.74
C HIS A 272 7.04 3.82 -13.47
N LEU A 273 8.05 4.24 -14.23
CA LEU A 273 8.70 5.53 -14.05
C LEU A 273 8.13 6.55 -15.03
N ILE A 274 7.67 7.69 -14.52
CA ILE A 274 7.20 8.83 -15.29
C ILE A 274 8.17 9.98 -15.06
N ASP A 275 9.00 10.29 -16.04
CA ASP A 275 10.00 11.34 -15.91
C ASP A 275 9.39 12.72 -16.18
N GLN A 276 9.52 13.63 -15.21
CA GLN A 276 9.18 15.03 -15.39
C GLN A 276 10.46 15.87 -15.33
N PRO A 277 10.70 16.73 -16.33
CA PRO A 277 11.95 17.49 -16.41
C PRO A 277 12.11 18.52 -15.29
N TYR A 278 11.03 18.84 -14.58
CA TYR A 278 11.01 19.78 -13.48
C TYR A 278 10.01 19.37 -12.40
N ASN A 279 10.14 19.99 -11.23
CA ASN A 279 9.23 19.75 -10.10
C ASN A 279 7.92 20.50 -10.32
N LEU A 280 6.88 19.76 -10.69
CA LEU A 280 5.52 20.28 -10.91
C LEU A 280 4.76 20.58 -9.61
N GLY A 281 5.36 20.26 -8.45
CA GLY A 281 4.65 20.20 -7.19
C GLY A 281 3.91 18.90 -6.98
N TYR A 282 3.36 18.73 -5.79
CA TYR A 282 2.73 17.48 -5.37
C TYR A 282 1.53 17.11 -6.26
N GLY A 283 0.54 18.01 -6.36
CA GLY A 283 -0.71 17.73 -7.07
C GLY A 283 -0.51 17.42 -8.56
N GLN A 284 0.26 18.24 -9.27
CA GLN A 284 0.54 17.98 -10.70
C GLN A 284 1.44 16.74 -10.90
N GLY A 285 2.38 16.49 -9.99
CA GLY A 285 3.16 15.25 -10.00
C GLY A 285 2.26 14.02 -9.86
N ALA A 286 1.34 14.03 -8.90
CA ALA A 286 0.34 12.97 -8.74
C ALA A 286 -0.56 12.83 -9.98
N ASN A 287 -0.98 13.95 -10.60
CA ASN A 287 -1.79 13.91 -11.82
C ASN A 287 -1.09 13.19 -12.98
N ALA A 288 0.21 13.41 -13.17
CA ALA A 288 0.97 12.71 -14.21
C ALA A 288 0.98 11.18 -13.99
N GLY A 289 1.09 10.75 -12.74
CA GLY A 289 1.02 9.33 -12.38
C GLY A 289 -0.39 8.76 -12.59
N LEU A 290 -1.42 9.49 -12.16
CA LEU A 290 -2.82 9.10 -12.38
C LEU A 290 -3.18 9.04 -13.88
N SER A 291 -2.65 9.96 -14.70
CA SER A 291 -2.83 9.94 -16.17
C SER A 291 -2.27 8.65 -16.78
N TYR A 292 -1.06 8.26 -16.37
CA TYR A 292 -0.45 7.01 -16.79
C TYR A 292 -1.28 5.79 -16.37
N LEU A 293 -1.67 5.72 -15.09
CA LEU A 293 -2.46 4.60 -14.57
C LEU A 293 -3.81 4.47 -15.27
N ARG A 294 -4.50 5.59 -15.51
CA ARG A 294 -5.78 5.61 -16.24
C ARG A 294 -5.62 5.14 -17.68
N THR A 295 -4.55 5.55 -18.35
CA THR A 295 -4.23 5.09 -19.71
C THR A 295 -3.94 3.59 -19.75
N LYS A 296 -3.27 3.08 -18.73
CA LYS A 296 -2.97 1.66 -18.59
C LYS A 296 -4.22 0.82 -18.31
N GLY A 297 -5.12 1.33 -17.46
CA GLY A 297 -6.38 0.69 -17.09
C GLY A 297 -6.22 -0.63 -16.32
N GLY A 298 -7.36 -1.24 -16.00
CA GLY A 298 -7.40 -2.54 -15.31
C GLY A 298 -7.16 -2.46 -13.80
N PHE A 299 -7.48 -1.32 -13.18
CA PHE A 299 -7.42 -1.13 -11.73
C PHE A 299 -8.85 -1.02 -11.17
N ASP A 300 -9.09 -1.65 -10.04
CA ASP A 300 -10.34 -1.52 -9.28
C ASP A 300 -10.35 -0.22 -8.44
N ALA A 301 -9.17 0.27 -8.07
CA ALA A 301 -9.00 1.54 -7.37
C ALA A 301 -7.75 2.29 -7.84
N TYR A 302 -7.86 3.62 -7.90
CA TYR A 302 -6.76 4.53 -8.19
C TYR A 302 -6.39 5.27 -6.91
N GLY A 303 -5.11 5.35 -6.60
CA GLY A 303 -4.61 5.94 -5.39
C GLY A 303 -3.52 6.98 -5.64
N VAL A 304 -3.31 7.81 -4.62
CA VAL A 304 -2.20 8.75 -4.54
C VAL A 304 -1.51 8.49 -3.22
N THR A 305 -0.19 8.51 -3.20
CA THR A 305 0.61 8.33 -1.98
C THR A 305 1.86 9.20 -2.01
N ASN A 306 2.30 9.63 -0.83
CA ASN A 306 3.63 10.20 -0.67
C ASN A 306 4.71 9.10 -0.84
N ASP A 307 5.97 9.52 -0.99
CA ASP A 307 7.13 8.64 -1.07
C ASP A 307 7.83 8.38 0.28
N ASP A 308 7.27 8.89 1.38
CA ASP A 308 7.82 8.84 2.75
C ASP A 308 6.83 8.24 3.77
N VAL A 309 5.95 7.35 3.29
CA VAL A 309 4.95 6.64 4.10
C VAL A 309 5.17 5.12 4.12
N PHE A 310 4.81 4.48 5.23
CA PHE A 310 5.10 3.08 5.49
C PHE A 310 3.89 2.41 6.15
N PRO A 311 3.07 1.65 5.41
CA PRO A 311 1.93 0.94 5.96
C PRO A 311 2.34 -0.05 7.05
N SER A 312 1.55 -0.12 8.11
CA SER A 312 1.59 -1.27 9.02
C SER A 312 1.03 -2.52 8.36
N LEU A 313 1.25 -3.68 8.98
CA LEU A 313 0.85 -4.99 8.47
C LEU A 313 -0.62 -5.05 8.01
N GLY A 314 -1.54 -4.48 8.79
CA GLY A 314 -2.97 -4.47 8.44
C GLY A 314 -3.46 -3.24 7.68
N CYS A 315 -2.60 -2.24 7.40
CA CYS A 315 -3.02 -0.98 6.82
C CYS A 315 -3.71 -1.13 5.46
N MET A 316 -3.01 -1.69 4.48
CA MET A 316 -3.52 -1.85 3.12
C MET A 316 -4.68 -2.86 3.03
N PRO A 317 -4.63 -4.03 3.71
CA PRO A 317 -5.77 -4.93 3.79
C PRO A 317 -7.02 -4.26 4.36
N GLU A 318 -6.87 -3.48 5.44
CA GLU A 318 -7.99 -2.78 6.07
C GLU A 318 -8.57 -1.68 5.18
N LEU A 319 -7.70 -0.88 4.55
CA LEU A 319 -8.10 0.17 3.60
C LEU A 319 -8.93 -0.40 2.46
N MET A 320 -8.45 -1.47 1.82
CA MET A 320 -9.12 -2.04 0.65
C MET A 320 -10.36 -2.87 1.00
N ASN A 321 -10.39 -3.49 2.19
CA ASN A 321 -11.60 -4.09 2.72
C ASN A 321 -12.69 -3.04 2.96
N ALA A 322 -12.35 -1.93 3.64
CA ALA A 322 -13.30 -0.84 3.87
C ALA A 322 -13.76 -0.20 2.55
N PHE A 323 -12.86 0.01 1.59
CA PHE A 323 -13.19 0.50 0.25
C PHE A 323 -14.28 -0.37 -0.41
N THR A 324 -14.08 -1.69 -0.41
CA THR A 324 -15.04 -2.65 -0.98
C THR A 324 -16.37 -2.64 -0.21
N GLN A 325 -16.33 -2.68 1.12
CA GLN A 325 -17.53 -2.66 1.96
C GLN A 325 -18.35 -1.38 1.79
N LEU A 326 -17.70 -0.23 1.63
CA LEU A 326 -18.37 1.05 1.38
C LEU A 326 -19.05 1.08 0.00
N GLN A 327 -18.45 0.45 -1.01
CA GLN A 327 -19.08 0.27 -2.33
C GLN A 327 -20.29 -0.66 -2.23
N ASP A 328 -20.13 -1.81 -1.58
CA ASP A 328 -21.21 -2.79 -1.39
C ASP A 328 -22.39 -2.24 -0.57
N ALA A 329 -22.10 -1.32 0.36
CA ALA A 329 -23.10 -0.62 1.17
C ALA A 329 -23.71 0.62 0.49
N ASP A 330 -23.45 0.81 -0.82
CA ASP A 330 -23.95 1.93 -1.63
C ASP A 330 -23.68 3.30 -1.01
N LYS A 331 -22.51 3.45 -0.38
CA LYS A 331 -22.08 4.74 0.21
C LYS A 331 -21.55 5.71 -0.82
N ASN A 332 -21.36 5.27 -2.06
CA ASN A 332 -20.70 6.01 -3.14
C ASN A 332 -19.34 6.61 -2.69
N PRO A 333 -18.39 5.78 -2.19
CA PRO A 333 -17.11 6.28 -1.69
C PRO A 333 -16.30 6.93 -2.82
N GLY A 334 -15.87 8.17 -2.60
CA GLY A 334 -14.92 8.92 -3.43
C GLY A 334 -13.52 8.73 -2.86
N LEU A 335 -13.09 9.62 -1.97
CA LEU A 335 -11.76 9.52 -1.36
C LEU A 335 -11.82 8.65 -0.09
N VAL A 336 -11.05 7.57 -0.04
CA VAL A 336 -10.92 6.69 1.12
C VAL A 336 -9.47 6.72 1.59
N GLY A 337 -9.24 7.35 2.74
CA GLY A 337 -7.90 7.64 3.28
C GLY A 337 -7.57 6.85 4.53
N VAL A 338 -6.29 6.85 4.85
CA VAL A 338 -5.68 6.18 6.00
C VAL A 338 -5.47 7.14 7.18
N VAL A 339 -5.16 6.60 8.36
CA VAL A 339 -4.71 7.38 9.51
C VAL A 339 -3.18 7.33 9.66
N SER A 340 -2.58 8.32 10.32
CA SER A 340 -1.12 8.41 10.46
C SER A 340 -0.67 9.17 11.71
N ASN A 341 0.60 9.02 12.08
CA ASN A 341 1.26 9.70 13.19
C ASN A 341 1.61 11.18 12.93
N ARG A 342 1.90 11.57 11.67
CA ARG A 342 2.31 12.94 11.31
C ARG A 342 1.36 13.50 10.26
N VAL A 343 0.15 13.84 10.67
CA VAL A 343 -0.88 14.45 9.80
C VAL A 343 -1.74 15.40 10.63
N ASN A 344 -2.32 16.42 10.03
CA ASN A 344 -3.24 17.33 10.71
C ASN A 344 -4.70 16.83 10.64
N GLY A 345 -5.54 17.34 11.53
CA GLY A 345 -6.98 17.03 11.51
C GLY A 345 -7.33 15.62 11.97
N LYS A 346 -8.41 15.06 11.43
CA LYS A 346 -9.02 13.81 11.91
C LYS A 346 -8.22 12.54 11.58
N GLN A 347 -7.30 12.59 10.62
CA GLN A 347 -6.45 11.44 10.28
C GLN A 347 -5.28 11.23 11.24
N HIS A 348 -5.09 12.12 12.23
CA HIS A 348 -4.01 11.97 13.21
C HIS A 348 -4.35 10.87 14.23
N ALA A 349 -3.64 9.74 14.12
CA ALA A 349 -3.70 8.66 15.10
C ALA A 349 -2.71 8.92 16.24
N GLY A 350 -3.21 9.02 17.47
CA GLY A 350 -2.44 9.36 18.67
C GLY A 350 -1.60 8.22 19.25
N LEU A 351 -0.89 7.45 18.40
CA LEU A 351 0.00 6.40 18.87
C LEU A 351 1.19 7.00 19.64
N PRO A 352 1.72 6.29 20.65
CA PRO A 352 2.91 6.73 21.36
C PRO A 352 4.14 6.79 20.43
N ALA A 353 5.15 7.56 20.83
CA ALA A 353 6.43 7.52 20.15
C ALA A 353 7.10 6.15 20.38
N PHE A 354 7.66 5.60 19.32
CA PHE A 354 8.39 4.33 19.31
C PHE A 354 9.87 4.58 18.95
N THR A 355 10.73 3.67 19.39
CA THR A 355 12.18 3.77 19.24
C THR A 355 12.73 2.98 18.05
N ASN A 356 11.96 2.01 17.56
CA ASN A 356 12.35 1.12 16.47
C ASN A 356 11.12 0.53 15.76
N ILE A 357 11.35 -0.14 14.62
CA ILE A 357 10.30 -0.70 13.76
C ILE A 357 9.46 -1.79 14.44
N ILE A 358 10.05 -2.60 15.31
CA ILE A 358 9.34 -3.69 16.01
C ILE A 358 8.31 -3.10 16.97
N GLU A 359 8.74 -2.10 17.75
CA GLU A 359 7.84 -1.37 18.65
C GLU A 359 6.73 -0.65 17.87
N MET A 360 7.08 0.01 16.76
CA MET A 360 6.09 0.66 15.88
C MET A 360 5.04 -0.33 15.39
N MET A 361 5.45 -1.50 14.89
CA MET A 361 4.54 -2.50 14.33
C MET A 361 3.65 -3.13 15.39
N ARG A 362 4.15 -3.33 16.63
CA ARG A 362 3.32 -3.80 17.76
C ARG A 362 2.26 -2.78 18.15
N GLU A 363 2.63 -1.51 18.29
CA GLU A 363 1.67 -0.45 18.61
C GLU A 363 0.65 -0.26 17.48
N ALA A 364 1.07 -0.38 16.22
CA ALA A 364 0.17 -0.34 15.07
C ALA A 364 -0.81 -1.53 15.04
N ASN A 365 -0.35 -2.75 15.35
CA ASN A 365 -1.23 -3.92 15.45
C ASN A 365 -2.24 -3.78 16.60
N LYS A 366 -1.82 -3.27 17.76
CA LYS A 366 -2.74 -2.98 18.87
C LYS A 366 -3.78 -1.94 18.46
N TYR A 367 -3.35 -0.86 17.82
CA TYR A 367 -4.23 0.17 17.31
C TYR A 367 -5.23 -0.38 16.30
N LEU A 368 -4.79 -1.23 15.36
CA LEU A 368 -5.68 -1.96 14.45
C LEU A 368 -6.72 -2.80 15.21
N GLY A 369 -6.32 -3.51 16.27
CA GLY A 369 -7.25 -4.28 17.10
C GLY A 369 -8.39 -3.45 17.70
N GLU A 370 -8.09 -2.20 18.08
CA GLU A 370 -9.03 -1.22 18.67
C GLU A 370 -9.90 -0.49 17.62
N HIS A 371 -9.42 -0.40 16.37
CA HIS A 371 -10.01 0.46 15.33
C HIS A 371 -10.40 -0.25 14.02
N LYS A 372 -10.18 -1.56 13.91
CA LYS A 372 -10.56 -2.39 12.75
C LYS A 372 -12.06 -2.29 12.44
N SER A 373 -12.40 -2.54 11.18
CA SER A 373 -13.76 -2.59 10.65
C SER A 373 -14.55 -1.30 10.92
N SER A 374 -13.85 -0.17 11.10
CA SER A 374 -14.42 1.15 11.32
C SER A 374 -13.93 2.12 10.26
N ALA A 375 -14.88 2.87 9.70
CA ALA A 375 -14.62 3.97 8.80
C ALA A 375 -15.51 5.16 9.16
N THR A 376 -14.91 6.35 9.21
CA THR A 376 -15.58 7.60 9.55
C THR A 376 -15.75 8.47 8.32
N GLU A 377 -16.98 8.81 7.96
CA GLU A 377 -17.24 9.80 6.91
C GLU A 377 -16.73 11.16 7.36
N TRP A 378 -15.95 11.84 6.52
CA TRP A 378 -15.35 13.12 6.85
C TRP A 378 -15.30 14.06 5.65
N THR A 379 -15.16 15.36 5.90
CA THR A 379 -15.22 16.36 4.82
C THR A 379 -13.92 16.47 4.02
N GLN A 380 -12.81 15.99 4.59
CA GLN A 380 -11.46 16.24 4.11
C GLN A 380 -10.60 14.99 4.24
N ILE A 381 -9.94 14.59 3.17
CA ILE A 381 -8.94 13.53 3.17
C ILE A 381 -7.61 14.16 2.77
N ARG A 382 -6.60 13.96 3.61
CA ARG A 382 -5.24 14.43 3.40
C ARG A 382 -4.55 13.61 2.35
N GLY A 383 -3.82 14.33 1.49
CA GLY A 383 -3.16 13.75 0.32
C GLY A 383 -2.10 12.68 0.63
N LEU A 384 -1.72 12.44 1.89
CA LEU A 384 -0.61 11.54 2.23
C LEU A 384 -0.74 10.13 1.65
N CYS A 385 -1.95 9.55 1.68
CA CYS A 385 -2.30 8.28 1.04
C CYS A 385 -3.82 8.08 1.06
N PHE A 386 -4.42 7.89 -0.11
CA PHE A 386 -5.83 7.54 -0.26
C PHE A 386 -6.06 6.77 -1.56
N VAL A 387 -7.22 6.11 -1.66
CA VAL A 387 -7.72 5.46 -2.88
C VAL A 387 -9.10 6.01 -3.26
N MET A 388 -9.46 5.88 -4.53
CA MET A 388 -10.75 6.27 -5.09
C MET A 388 -11.16 5.35 -6.24
N PRO A 389 -12.47 5.19 -6.52
CA PRO A 389 -12.92 4.46 -7.69
C PRO A 389 -12.68 5.27 -8.97
N GLU A 390 -12.63 4.59 -10.11
CA GLU A 390 -12.52 5.23 -11.42
C GLU A 390 -13.61 6.29 -11.66
N ALA A 391 -14.84 6.00 -11.24
CA ALA A 391 -15.97 6.92 -11.37
C ALA A 391 -15.74 8.28 -10.66
N CYS A 392 -15.04 8.28 -9.52
CA CYS A 392 -14.67 9.52 -8.84
C CYS A 392 -13.62 10.29 -9.66
N LEU A 393 -12.59 9.59 -10.14
CA LEU A 393 -11.55 10.16 -11.01
C LEU A 393 -12.14 10.72 -12.32
N ASP A 394 -13.13 10.06 -12.92
CA ASP A 394 -13.84 10.54 -14.11
C ASP A 394 -14.62 11.82 -13.84
N ALA A 395 -15.26 11.92 -12.67
CA ALA A 395 -16.10 13.05 -12.32
C ALA A 395 -15.29 14.31 -11.97
N ILE A 396 -14.14 14.16 -11.30
CA ILE A 396 -13.37 15.30 -10.78
C ILE A 396 -12.00 15.48 -11.42
N GLY A 397 -11.48 14.47 -12.13
CA GLY A 397 -10.14 14.50 -12.70
C GLY A 397 -9.03 14.59 -11.64
N GLY A 398 -7.96 15.32 -11.93
CA GLY A 398 -6.79 15.47 -11.07
C GLY A 398 -6.88 16.57 -10.03
N PHE A 399 -5.78 16.82 -9.32
CA PHE A 399 -5.54 18.00 -8.49
C PHE A 399 -5.51 19.28 -9.34
N ASP A 400 -5.95 20.39 -8.76
CA ASP A 400 -5.95 21.69 -9.44
C ASP A 400 -4.53 22.30 -9.46
N PRO A 401 -3.99 22.67 -10.64
CA PRO A 401 -2.64 23.22 -10.74
C PRO A 401 -2.44 24.58 -10.04
N ILE A 402 -3.50 25.30 -9.64
CA ILE A 402 -3.35 26.60 -8.97
C ILE A 402 -2.56 26.51 -7.65
N TYR A 403 -2.51 25.34 -7.02
CA TYR A 403 -1.82 25.11 -5.74
C TYR A 403 -0.30 24.90 -5.88
N GLY A 404 0.24 24.86 -7.10
CA GLY A 404 1.68 24.82 -7.34
C GLY A 404 2.39 23.68 -6.59
N LEU A 405 3.38 24.02 -5.76
CA LEU A 405 4.21 23.04 -5.05
C LEU A 405 3.44 22.15 -4.05
N GLY A 406 2.25 22.57 -3.61
CA GLY A 406 1.36 21.80 -2.71
C GLY A 406 0.83 22.63 -1.54
N ASN A 407 0.14 21.96 -0.61
CA ASN A 407 -0.79 22.50 0.39
C ASN A 407 -2.10 23.06 -0.21
N LEU A 408 -3.23 22.59 0.33
CA LEU A 408 -4.64 22.91 -0.01
C LEU A 408 -5.18 22.24 -1.29
N GLU A 409 -4.34 21.53 -2.05
CA GLU A 409 -4.79 20.70 -3.17
C GLU A 409 -5.66 19.52 -2.73
N ASP A 410 -5.39 18.95 -1.55
CA ASP A 410 -6.14 17.83 -0.97
C ASP A 410 -7.50 18.28 -0.40
N ASP A 411 -7.55 19.48 0.18
CA ASP A 411 -8.78 20.16 0.59
C ASP A 411 -9.69 20.41 -0.60
N ASP A 412 -9.13 20.97 -1.67
CA ASP A 412 -9.83 21.19 -2.94
C ASP A 412 -10.34 19.88 -3.54
N TYR A 413 -9.48 18.86 -3.58
CA TYR A 413 -9.83 17.53 -4.12
C TYR A 413 -11.00 16.91 -3.34
N SER A 414 -10.95 17.00 -2.01
CA SER A 414 -11.99 16.51 -1.11
C SER A 414 -13.33 17.19 -1.33
N ILE A 415 -13.33 18.52 -1.53
CA ILE A 415 -14.57 19.26 -1.82
C ILE A 415 -15.10 18.86 -3.19
N ARG A 416 -14.24 18.74 -4.22
CA ARG A 416 -14.69 18.36 -5.57
C ARG A 416 -15.32 16.97 -5.59
N ALA A 417 -14.75 15.99 -4.90
CA ALA A 417 -15.33 14.66 -4.74
C ALA A 417 -16.74 14.75 -4.12
N ARG A 418 -16.89 15.47 -3.01
CA ARG A 418 -18.19 15.66 -2.33
C ARG A 418 -19.22 16.35 -3.21
N MET A 419 -18.82 17.42 -3.89
CA MET A 419 -19.71 18.18 -4.77
C MET A 419 -20.10 17.42 -6.03
N ALA A 420 -19.31 16.42 -6.44
CA ALA A 420 -19.64 15.48 -7.51
C ALA A 420 -20.56 14.33 -7.03
N GLY A 421 -20.94 14.31 -5.75
CA GLY A 421 -21.88 13.34 -5.18
C GLY A 421 -21.23 12.15 -4.48
N PHE A 422 -19.91 12.14 -4.33
CA PHE A 422 -19.19 11.07 -3.61
C PHE A 422 -19.06 11.38 -2.11
N SER A 423 -18.85 10.35 -1.31
CA SER A 423 -18.56 10.47 0.12
C SER A 423 -17.08 10.23 0.41
N ASN A 424 -16.53 10.91 1.40
CA ASN A 424 -15.12 10.79 1.77
C ASN A 424 -14.99 10.08 3.12
N TRP A 425 -14.05 9.15 3.24
CA TRP A 425 -13.94 8.25 4.40
C TRP A 425 -12.52 8.14 4.93
N ILE A 426 -12.38 8.17 6.24
CA ILE A 426 -11.15 7.82 6.95
C ILE A 426 -11.33 6.39 7.47
N VAL A 427 -10.43 5.48 7.11
CA VAL A 427 -10.45 4.11 7.61
C VAL A 427 -9.65 4.06 8.90
N ASP A 428 -10.35 3.92 10.03
CA ASP A 428 -9.80 4.24 11.35
C ASP A 428 -8.68 3.27 11.76
N GLY A 429 -8.75 2.01 11.31
CA GLY A 429 -7.74 0.97 11.55
C GLY A 429 -6.62 0.89 10.50
N ALA A 430 -6.74 1.60 9.37
CA ALA A 430 -5.73 1.60 8.32
C ALA A 430 -4.61 2.59 8.69
N TRP A 431 -3.71 2.18 9.59
CA TRP A 431 -2.63 3.04 10.07
C TRP A 431 -1.35 2.88 9.27
N LEU A 432 -0.76 4.00 8.85
CA LEU A 432 0.59 4.04 8.29
C LEU A 432 1.48 5.07 8.97
N TYR A 433 2.78 4.77 9.00
CA TYR A 433 3.78 5.70 9.47
C TYR A 433 4.11 6.72 8.38
N HIS A 434 4.13 8.00 8.72
CA HIS A 434 4.57 9.09 7.88
C HIS A 434 5.79 9.74 8.53
N GLU A 435 6.90 9.78 7.80
CA GLU A 435 8.12 10.45 8.26
C GLU A 435 7.94 11.97 8.23
N GLY A 436 7.20 12.52 7.26
CA GLY A 436 6.79 13.92 7.28
C GLY A 436 7.72 14.86 6.51
N SER A 437 7.15 15.47 5.46
CA SER A 437 7.55 16.73 4.78
C SER A 437 9.05 16.99 4.56
N GLN A 438 9.82 15.95 4.24
CA GLN A 438 11.25 16.06 3.89
C GLN A 438 11.48 16.99 2.68
N THR A 439 10.58 16.95 1.69
CA THR A 439 10.71 17.76 0.45
C THR A 439 10.61 19.27 0.71
N PHE A 440 9.71 19.71 1.59
CA PHE A 440 9.60 21.14 1.93
C PHE A 440 10.78 21.62 2.79
N GLY A 441 11.29 20.76 3.70
CA GLY A 441 12.50 21.04 4.47
C GLY A 441 13.75 21.17 3.58
N ALA A 442 13.89 20.30 2.58
CA ALA A 442 15.03 20.30 1.66
C ALA A 442 15.07 21.51 0.71
N LEU A 443 13.90 22.02 0.31
CA LEU A 443 13.79 23.13 -0.66
C LEU A 443 13.96 24.53 -0.05
N LYS A 444 14.11 24.67 1.28
CA LYS A 444 14.17 25.97 1.98
C LYS A 444 13.04 26.94 1.58
N VAL A 445 11.89 26.40 1.21
CA VAL A 445 10.70 27.19 0.88
C VAL A 445 10.19 27.81 2.18
N ASP A 446 9.76 29.07 2.12
CA ASP A 446 9.00 29.68 3.20
C ASP A 446 7.63 28.98 3.26
N TYR A 447 7.59 27.90 4.03
CA TYR A 447 6.47 26.98 4.11
C TYR A 447 5.18 27.71 4.52
N GLN A 448 5.28 28.64 5.48
CA GLN A 448 4.14 29.42 5.94
C GLN A 448 3.62 30.33 4.83
N LYS A 449 4.52 31.02 4.13
CA LYS A 449 4.13 31.89 3.01
C LYS A 449 3.44 31.11 1.88
N SER A 450 3.94 29.91 1.55
CA SER A 450 3.31 29.04 0.54
C SER A 450 1.88 28.63 0.95
N ILE A 451 1.67 28.30 2.23
CA ILE A 451 0.34 27.99 2.76
C ILE A 451 -0.57 29.21 2.67
N ASP A 452 -0.09 30.39 3.08
CA ASP A 452 -0.88 31.63 3.08
C ASP A 452 -1.32 32.02 1.65
N GLU A 453 -0.42 31.89 0.67
CA GLU A 453 -0.72 32.14 -0.74
C GLU A 453 -1.75 31.14 -1.29
N ASN A 454 -1.61 29.85 -0.99
CA ASN A 454 -2.55 28.83 -1.44
C ASN A 454 -3.89 28.90 -0.72
N LEU A 455 -3.91 29.31 0.54
CA LEU A 455 -5.14 29.60 1.27
C LEU A 455 -5.91 30.74 0.59
N ALA A 456 -5.23 31.83 0.20
CA ALA A 456 -5.88 32.93 -0.52
C ALA A 456 -6.49 32.47 -1.85
N LYS A 457 -5.78 31.62 -2.62
CA LYS A 457 -6.31 31.02 -3.86
C LYS A 457 -7.51 30.11 -3.58
N PHE A 458 -7.44 29.28 -2.55
CA PHE A 458 -8.51 28.38 -2.13
C PHE A 458 -9.77 29.15 -1.74
N LEU A 459 -9.65 30.16 -0.88
CA LEU A 459 -10.77 31.01 -0.47
C LEU A 459 -11.39 31.74 -1.67
N ALA A 460 -10.56 32.24 -2.59
CA ALA A 460 -11.04 32.89 -3.81
C ALA A 460 -11.78 31.92 -4.74
N LYS A 461 -11.22 30.72 -4.98
CA LYS A 461 -11.85 29.68 -5.81
C LYS A 461 -13.22 29.29 -5.26
N TRP A 462 -13.28 28.97 -3.96
CA TRP A 462 -14.49 28.47 -3.32
C TRP A 462 -15.43 29.57 -2.81
N LYS A 463 -15.08 30.85 -3.01
CA LYS A 463 -15.84 32.02 -2.54
C LYS A 463 -16.13 31.97 -1.03
N LEU A 464 -15.12 31.60 -0.25
CA LEU A 464 -15.19 31.45 1.20
C LEU A 464 -14.53 32.65 1.91
N ASN A 465 -14.98 32.94 3.14
CA ASN A 465 -14.38 34.00 3.96
C ASN A 465 -13.31 33.43 4.89
N ASP A 466 -13.54 32.23 5.41
CA ASP A 466 -12.61 31.50 6.28
C ASP A 466 -12.38 30.09 5.74
N HIS A 467 -11.20 29.51 6.04
CA HIS A 467 -10.91 28.14 5.63
C HIS A 467 -11.93 27.16 6.19
N SER A 468 -12.30 27.30 7.46
CA SER A 468 -13.24 26.40 8.13
C SER A 468 -14.64 26.36 7.52
N ASP A 469 -15.01 27.34 6.70
CA ASP A 469 -16.32 27.40 6.05
C ASP A 469 -16.55 26.24 5.06
N PHE A 470 -15.46 25.66 4.50
CA PHE A 470 -15.59 24.63 3.46
C PHE A 470 -16.36 23.39 3.93
N VAL A 471 -16.31 23.07 5.23
CA VAL A 471 -16.97 21.89 5.81
C VAL A 471 -18.49 21.97 5.67
N ASN A 472 -19.03 23.18 5.66
CA ASN A 472 -20.48 23.48 5.61
C ASN A 472 -20.99 23.72 4.19
N MET A 473 -20.13 23.60 3.17
CA MET A 473 -20.55 23.81 1.78
C MET A 473 -21.57 22.74 1.35
N THR A 474 -22.64 23.21 0.71
CA THR A 474 -23.73 22.36 0.19
C THR A 474 -24.03 22.61 -1.29
N ALA A 475 -23.36 23.58 -1.92
CA ALA A 475 -23.54 23.93 -3.31
C ALA A 475 -22.22 24.40 -3.93
N ILE A 476 -22.10 24.20 -5.24
CA ILE A 476 -20.95 24.63 -6.04
C ILE A 476 -21.11 26.13 -6.32
N PRO A 477 -20.12 26.98 -6.00
CA PRO A 477 -20.19 28.39 -6.33
C PRO A 477 -20.18 28.63 -7.85
N ASP A 478 -20.89 29.67 -8.31
CA ASP A 478 -20.96 29.99 -9.75
C ASP A 478 -19.56 30.14 -10.38
N GLY A 479 -19.32 29.42 -11.48
CA GLY A 479 -18.07 29.48 -12.24
C GLY A 479 -16.95 28.56 -11.72
N VAL A 480 -17.20 27.76 -10.68
CA VAL A 480 -16.23 26.77 -10.18
C VAL A 480 -16.42 25.44 -10.91
N SER A 481 -15.35 24.93 -11.54
CA SER A 481 -15.33 23.59 -12.13
C SER A 481 -14.93 22.54 -11.09
N LEU A 482 -15.64 21.41 -11.08
CA LEU A 482 -15.24 20.23 -10.31
C LEU A 482 -14.24 19.35 -11.06
N TYR A 483 -14.22 19.42 -12.39
CA TYR A 483 -13.33 18.62 -13.21
C TYR A 483 -12.06 19.38 -13.53
N MET A 484 -10.92 18.83 -13.13
CA MET A 484 -9.58 19.30 -13.49
C MET A 484 -8.90 18.23 -14.37
N PRO A 485 -8.50 18.53 -15.61
CA PRO A 485 -7.79 17.55 -16.43
C PRO A 485 -6.50 17.05 -15.75
N LEU A 486 -6.22 15.75 -15.87
CA LEU A 486 -4.97 15.16 -15.36
C LEU A 486 -3.75 15.76 -16.07
N GLU A 487 -3.88 15.99 -17.36
CA GLU A 487 -2.92 16.75 -18.16
C GLU A 487 -3.58 18.06 -18.56
N PRO A 488 -3.37 19.16 -17.82
CA PRO A 488 -3.93 20.45 -18.22
C PRO A 488 -3.30 20.87 -19.54
N GLU A 489 -4.12 21.41 -20.46
CA GLU A 489 -3.59 22.10 -21.64
C GLU A 489 -2.68 23.23 -21.16
N ILE A 490 -1.38 23.11 -21.45
CA ILE A 490 -0.45 24.21 -21.22
C ILE A 490 -0.78 25.25 -22.29
N ALA A 491 -1.60 26.24 -21.92
CA ALA A 491 -1.82 27.40 -22.77
C ALA A 491 -0.46 28.05 -23.08
N PRO A 492 -0.05 28.18 -24.35
CA PRO A 492 1.21 28.81 -24.67
C PRO A 492 1.16 30.28 -24.19
N ILE A 493 2.23 30.72 -23.53
CA ILE A 493 2.35 32.12 -23.07
C ILE A 493 2.64 32.97 -24.30
N ASN A 494 1.57 33.53 -24.88
CA ASN A 494 1.66 34.29 -26.13
C ASN A 494 1.81 35.81 -25.90
N SER A 495 1.59 36.29 -24.67
CA SER A 495 1.77 37.70 -24.32
C SER A 495 2.26 37.88 -22.87
N ALA A 496 2.91 39.01 -22.59
CA ALA A 496 3.32 39.39 -21.25
C ALA A 496 3.30 40.92 -21.06
N VAL A 497 3.09 41.36 -19.81
CA VAL A 497 3.14 42.79 -19.47
C VAL A 497 4.56 43.19 -19.08
N VAL A 498 5.22 43.98 -19.93
CA VAL A 498 6.56 44.54 -19.70
C VAL A 498 6.42 46.04 -19.49
N ASN A 499 6.89 46.56 -18.36
CA ASN A 499 6.80 47.99 -18.00
C ASN A 499 5.37 48.59 -18.08
N GLY A 500 4.34 47.77 -17.81
CA GLY A 500 2.93 48.21 -17.84
C GLY A 500 2.29 48.20 -19.22
N GLN A 501 2.96 47.69 -20.25
CA GLN A 501 2.40 47.47 -21.59
C GLN A 501 2.32 45.98 -21.90
N GLU A 502 1.21 45.54 -22.48
CA GLU A 502 1.04 44.17 -22.96
C GLU A 502 1.82 43.98 -24.27
N VAL A 503 2.70 42.99 -24.29
CA VAL A 503 3.60 42.66 -25.40
C VAL A 503 3.29 41.25 -25.88
N ASP A 504 2.99 41.12 -27.17
CA ASP A 504 2.88 39.82 -27.87
C ASP A 504 4.28 39.21 -28.02
N LEU A 505 4.51 38.11 -27.29
CA LEU A 505 5.80 37.43 -27.24
C LEU A 505 6.06 36.55 -28.47
N LEU A 506 5.05 36.27 -29.30
CA LEU A 506 5.17 35.43 -30.49
C LEU A 506 5.44 36.24 -31.77
N ASN A 507 4.88 37.44 -31.88
CA ASN A 507 4.86 38.17 -33.17
C ASN A 507 5.37 39.62 -33.10
N GLY A 508 5.73 40.17 -31.93
CA GLY A 508 5.98 41.61 -31.80
C GLY A 508 6.99 42.09 -30.75
N ALA A 509 7.61 41.20 -29.96
CA ALA A 509 8.61 41.60 -28.97
C ALA A 509 9.95 41.93 -29.63
N SER A 510 10.56 43.07 -29.27
CA SER A 510 11.98 43.29 -29.58
C SER A 510 12.86 42.37 -28.72
N ASP A 511 14.07 42.03 -29.19
CA ASP A 511 15.00 41.19 -28.41
C ASP A 511 15.29 41.78 -27.01
N MET A 512 15.22 43.11 -26.88
CA MET A 512 15.34 43.79 -25.60
C MET A 512 14.12 43.58 -24.70
N ASP A 513 12.90 43.70 -25.22
CA ASP A 513 11.67 43.49 -24.43
C ASP A 513 11.54 42.04 -23.97
N PHE A 514 11.91 41.11 -24.85
CA PHE A 514 12.00 39.69 -24.52
C PHE A 514 13.05 39.42 -23.43
N ALA A 515 14.25 39.98 -23.55
CA ALA A 515 15.29 39.85 -22.54
C ALA A 515 14.86 40.46 -21.19
N PHE A 516 14.23 41.64 -21.17
CA PHE A 516 13.72 42.25 -19.95
C PHE A 516 12.62 41.41 -19.29
N TRP A 517 11.72 40.81 -20.08
CA TRP A 517 10.74 39.87 -19.57
C TRP A 517 11.42 38.63 -18.96
N VAL A 518 12.37 38.01 -19.67
CA VAL A 518 13.15 36.86 -19.18
C VAL A 518 13.88 37.20 -17.87
N PHE A 519 14.60 38.32 -17.80
CA PHE A 519 15.27 38.77 -16.59
C PHE A 519 14.27 39.10 -15.47
N GLY A 520 13.10 39.66 -15.80
CA GLY A 520 12.02 39.95 -14.87
C GLY A 520 11.40 38.69 -14.27
N GLN A 521 11.22 37.64 -15.07
CA GLN A 521 10.77 36.33 -14.60
C GLN A 521 11.85 35.70 -13.70
N ILE A 522 13.09 35.59 -14.19
CA ILE A 522 14.21 34.96 -13.46
C ILE A 522 14.49 35.65 -12.12
N SER A 523 14.34 36.97 -12.06
CA SER A 523 14.54 37.75 -10.82
C SER A 523 13.40 37.65 -9.81
N ARG A 524 12.19 37.27 -10.23
CA ARG A 524 10.99 37.20 -9.36
C ARG A 524 10.60 35.79 -8.92
N GLY A 525 10.95 34.74 -9.67
CA GLY A 525 10.36 33.41 -9.47
C GLY A 525 11.32 32.21 -9.53
N GLY A 526 12.63 32.40 -9.38
CA GLY A 526 13.56 31.29 -9.23
C GLY A 526 13.49 30.26 -10.39
N GLN A 527 13.34 28.98 -10.06
CA GLN A 527 13.38 27.87 -11.03
C GLN A 527 12.12 27.78 -11.91
N GLU A 528 10.92 27.97 -11.35
CA GLU A 528 9.64 27.97 -12.08
C GLU A 528 9.59 29.10 -13.13
N ALA A 529 10.21 30.23 -12.83
CA ALA A 529 10.36 31.32 -13.78
C ALA A 529 11.36 31.01 -14.91
N ARG A 530 12.41 30.22 -14.63
CA ARG A 530 13.34 29.76 -15.66
C ARG A 530 12.69 28.73 -16.60
N GLU A 531 11.82 27.88 -16.08
CA GLU A 531 11.09 26.87 -16.86
C GLU A 531 10.06 27.51 -17.80
N ARG A 532 9.35 28.55 -17.35
CA ARG A 532 8.47 29.37 -18.20
C ARG A 532 9.22 30.07 -19.33
N VAL A 533 10.43 30.55 -19.06
CA VAL A 533 11.31 31.16 -20.06
C VAL A 533 11.79 30.12 -21.08
N ILE A 534 12.19 28.93 -20.63
CA ILE A 534 12.68 27.85 -21.51
C ILE A 534 11.56 27.31 -22.42
N ALA A 535 10.34 27.17 -21.91
CA ALA A 535 9.18 26.75 -22.71
C ALA A 535 8.86 27.76 -23.83
N ALA A 536 8.89 29.07 -23.52
CA ALA A 536 8.69 30.13 -24.52
C ALA A 536 9.81 30.14 -25.59
N LEU A 537 11.07 29.96 -25.18
CA LEU A 537 12.22 29.91 -26.09
C LEU A 537 12.20 28.70 -27.04
N ARG A 538 11.62 27.58 -26.60
CA ARG A 538 11.42 26.37 -27.42
C ARG A 538 10.31 26.53 -28.46
N ALA A 539 9.23 27.24 -28.10
CA ALA A 539 8.11 27.50 -29.02
C ALA A 539 8.52 28.36 -30.24
N GLU A 540 9.54 29.22 -30.12
CA GLU A 540 10.06 30.06 -31.22
C GLU A 540 11.25 29.42 -32.00
N GLN A 541 11.67 28.19 -31.71
CA GLN A 541 12.92 27.58 -32.25
C GLN A 541 14.20 28.41 -32.00
N ARG A 542 14.22 29.30 -31.00
CA ARG A 542 15.39 30.16 -30.73
C ARG A 542 16.52 29.46 -29.97
N ILE A 543 16.28 28.24 -29.47
CA ILE A 543 17.31 27.36 -28.89
C ILE A 543 17.09 25.97 -29.48
N ALA A 544 18.16 25.32 -29.96
CA ALA A 544 18.09 23.91 -30.38
C ALA A 544 17.92 22.99 -29.16
N ALA A 545 17.27 21.84 -29.40
CA ALA A 545 16.74 20.88 -28.41
C ALA A 545 17.52 20.73 -27.10
#